data_AF-A0A2G4H781-F1
#
_entry.id   AF-A0A2G4H781-F1
#
_cell.length_a   1.000
_cell.length_b   1.000
_cell.length_c   1.000
_cell.angle_alpha   90.00
_cell.angle_beta   90.00
_cell.angle_gamma   90.00
#
_symmetry.space_group_name_H-M   'P 1'
#
loop_
_entity.id
_entity.type
_entity.pdbx_description
1 polymer ?
#
loop_
_entity_poly.entity_id
_entity_poly.type
_entity_poly.pdbx_seq_one_letter_code
_entity_poly.pdbx_strand_id
1 'polypeptide(L)'
;MENYKINRNREPLTEQDIQSGQNFDTFMKSYSASKVPFYKTGTFSLSAVAVGVVIVIGNYFLNDRLEKVPTEETAFIQPALAGIDIADTTFVVDASKGGSFLYSTGSVIRIPEGGFLDSSGALVKGNVEIKYREFHQAAEIFISGIPMTYDSAGTQFHFESAGMLEITAWQKGKSLKANPAAPLKVAMATNSNEEKFNVYYLDTVNKNWSFIAKDKAVVVELAVDTVKKDAEVKSIASIVPPIEVKLAKKDASSFIISFMPKEFPELAVYDGVRFQVDERKTPYNQQDKNVPWEEAKIVRNKDGSSYAVTFSKGETTRTYMTDVVLDVANFAAAKKVYDEKYEEYQLQLKAQAAIKLAEEKLRNKNLLTADANRIYVNDTVAKAALLQMRLASLGAEKEDMIVREFLIQNFGIWNSDCPMSLPNAEPMFVKLIDSRTQKPMKFNHLVLIEKGRNAIYTYYPNDLARFCFNKNADNIIWAITNDGHLAVCDNDALQSIVGRSVVNLTMKVAPDVMKTAKEAMKILTSSP
;
A
#
# COMPACT_ATOMS: atom_id res chain seq x y z
N MET A 1 -19.65 15.71 7.11
CA MET A 1 -19.78 14.24 6.94
C MET A 1 -20.00 13.66 8.32
N GLU A 2 -21.26 13.35 8.63
CA GLU A 2 -21.64 12.73 9.90
C GLU A 2 -21.30 11.24 9.86
N ASN A 3 -20.34 10.81 10.68
CA ASN A 3 -19.98 9.40 10.84
C ASN A 3 -20.80 8.82 11.99
N TYR A 4 -21.55 7.76 11.72
CA TYR A 4 -22.40 7.09 12.70
C TYR A 4 -21.60 6.27 13.72
N LYS A 5 -22.20 6.15 14.91
CA LYS A 5 -21.67 5.43 16.08
C LYS A 5 -21.64 3.92 15.84
N ILE A 6 -20.48 3.29 16.06
CA ILE A 6 -20.40 1.86 16.36
C ILE A 6 -21.14 1.65 17.69
N ASN A 7 -22.26 0.93 17.66
CA ASN A 7 -23.07 0.70 18.85
C ASN A 7 -23.13 -0.79 19.19
N ARG A 8 -22.48 -1.19 20.28
CA ARG A 8 -22.36 -2.59 20.72
C ARG A 8 -23.46 -3.01 21.70
N ASN A 9 -24.42 -2.13 22.06
CA ASN A 9 -25.61 -2.45 22.88
C ASN A 9 -26.71 -1.38 22.67
N ARG A 10 -27.90 -1.75 22.17
CA ARG A 10 -29.07 -0.84 22.10
C ARG A 10 -30.38 -1.53 22.49
N GLU A 11 -31.21 -0.82 23.24
CA GLU A 11 -32.64 -1.08 23.39
C GLU A 11 -33.40 -0.59 22.13
N PRO A 12 -34.55 -1.19 21.78
CA PRO A 12 -35.29 -0.91 20.54
C PRO A 12 -35.85 0.52 20.46
N LEU A 13 -35.92 1.06 19.23
CA LEU A 13 -36.44 2.40 18.92
C LEU A 13 -37.97 2.48 19.03
N THR A 14 -38.49 3.67 19.33
CA THR A 14 -39.93 3.92 19.44
C THR A 14 -40.56 4.23 18.08
N GLU A 15 -41.85 3.92 17.91
CA GLU A 15 -42.58 4.14 16.64
C GLU A 15 -42.56 5.60 16.14
N GLN A 16 -42.33 6.57 17.03
CA GLN A 16 -42.20 7.99 16.68
C GLN A 16 -40.89 8.33 15.96
N ASP A 17 -39.80 7.60 16.22
CA ASP A 17 -38.49 7.84 15.59
C ASP A 17 -38.45 7.34 14.12
N ILE A 18 -39.39 6.46 13.75
CA ILE A 18 -39.46 5.80 12.43
C ILE A 18 -40.10 6.70 11.37
N GLN A 19 -40.93 7.68 11.76
CA GLN A 19 -41.73 8.47 10.81
C GLN A 19 -41.01 9.70 10.20
N SER A 20 -39.83 10.09 10.69
CA SER A 20 -39.14 11.31 10.24
C SER A 20 -37.99 11.13 9.22
N GLY A 21 -37.73 9.91 8.73
CA GLY A 21 -36.64 9.61 7.79
C GLY A 21 -37.09 9.62 6.32
N GLN A 22 -36.40 10.38 5.46
CA GLN A 22 -36.85 10.87 4.16
C GLN A 22 -36.90 9.85 3.00
N ASN A 23 -37.65 10.23 1.97
CA ASN A 23 -38.20 9.47 0.85
C ASN A 23 -37.18 9.13 -0.26
N PHE A 24 -36.68 7.88 -0.26
CA PHE A 24 -35.68 7.32 -1.18
C PHE A 24 -36.20 7.08 -2.62
N ASP A 25 -37.52 6.96 -2.80
CA ASP A 25 -38.14 6.68 -4.10
C ASP A 25 -37.99 7.82 -5.12
N THR A 26 -37.73 9.03 -4.63
CA THR A 26 -37.54 10.21 -5.48
C THR A 26 -36.17 10.20 -6.15
N PHE A 27 -35.15 9.61 -5.52
CA PHE A 27 -33.77 9.54 -6.03
C PHE A 27 -33.59 8.44 -7.10
N MET A 28 -34.31 7.32 -6.97
CA MET A 28 -34.23 6.21 -7.92
C MET A 28 -34.84 6.52 -9.30
N LYS A 29 -35.74 7.51 -9.41
CA LYS A 29 -36.36 7.89 -10.69
C LYS A 29 -35.43 8.67 -11.63
N SER A 30 -34.29 9.17 -11.16
CA SER A 30 -33.34 9.95 -11.99
C SER A 30 -32.16 9.15 -12.57
N TYR A 31 -32.06 7.84 -12.31
CA TYR A 31 -30.95 7.02 -12.80
C TYR A 31 -31.34 6.19 -14.04
N SER A 32 -30.88 6.61 -15.23
CA SER A 32 -31.09 5.92 -16.50
C SER A 32 -29.79 5.27 -17.00
N ALA A 33 -29.86 3.99 -17.33
CA ALA A 33 -28.75 3.08 -17.65
C ALA A 33 -28.16 3.22 -19.07
N SER A 34 -26.88 2.85 -19.24
CA SER A 34 -26.20 2.33 -20.47
C SER A 34 -24.69 2.13 -20.21
N LYS A 35 -23.92 1.12 -20.69
CA LYS A 35 -24.06 0.12 -21.77
C LYS A 35 -23.39 -1.24 -21.38
N VAL A 36 -23.83 -2.30 -22.07
CA VAL A 36 -23.40 -3.70 -22.00
C VAL A 36 -21.95 -3.90 -22.52
N PRO A 37 -21.09 -4.76 -21.91
CA PRO A 37 -19.80 -5.12 -22.48
C PRO A 37 -19.82 -6.35 -23.40
N PHE A 38 -18.80 -6.37 -24.23
CA PHE A 38 -18.61 -7.09 -25.48
C PHE A 38 -17.89 -8.44 -25.27
N TYR A 39 -18.59 -9.57 -25.41
CA TYR A 39 -17.98 -10.88 -25.67
C TYR A 39 -18.93 -11.76 -26.49
N LYS A 40 -18.89 -11.61 -27.81
CA LYS A 40 -19.36 -12.60 -28.78
C LYS A 40 -18.48 -12.54 -30.02
N THR A 41 -17.39 -13.30 -30.02
CA THR A 41 -16.78 -13.87 -31.21
C THR A 41 -16.10 -15.19 -30.81
N GLY A 42 -16.44 -16.25 -31.54
CA GLY A 42 -16.23 -17.63 -31.11
C GLY A 42 -14.83 -18.18 -31.38
N THR A 43 -14.44 -19.16 -30.57
CA THR A 43 -13.92 -20.50 -30.92
C THR A 43 -13.19 -21.02 -29.67
N PHE A 44 -13.80 -21.94 -28.91
CA PHE A 44 -13.07 -23.03 -28.23
C PHE A 44 -14.06 -24.09 -27.73
N SER A 45 -13.56 -25.32 -27.68
CA SER A 45 -14.22 -26.57 -27.98
C SER A 45 -14.87 -27.33 -26.81
N LEU A 46 -15.83 -28.19 -27.18
CA LEU A 46 -16.50 -29.26 -26.45
C LEU A 46 -15.95 -29.64 -25.05
N SER A 47 -16.59 -29.11 -24.00
CA SER A 47 -16.78 -29.77 -22.69
C SER A 47 -18.13 -29.40 -22.02
N ALA A 48 -19.07 -28.86 -22.81
CA ALA A 48 -20.24 -28.13 -22.32
C ALA A 48 -21.49 -28.97 -22.00
N VAL A 49 -21.40 -30.31 -21.86
CA VAL A 49 -22.58 -31.14 -21.56
C VAL A 49 -22.77 -31.38 -20.05
N ALA A 50 -21.70 -31.31 -19.24
CA ALA A 50 -21.81 -31.49 -17.78
C ALA A 50 -22.17 -30.19 -17.02
N VAL A 51 -21.74 -29.02 -17.52
CA VAL A 51 -21.95 -27.72 -16.84
C VAL A 51 -23.41 -27.22 -16.96
N GLY A 52 -24.11 -27.56 -18.05
CA GLY A 52 -25.48 -27.11 -18.29
C GLY A 52 -26.51 -27.71 -17.32
N VAL A 53 -26.31 -28.95 -16.86
CA VAL A 53 -27.24 -29.63 -15.94
C VAL A 53 -27.10 -29.08 -14.50
N VAL A 54 -25.90 -28.69 -14.09
CA VAL A 54 -25.63 -28.10 -12.76
C VAL A 54 -26.31 -26.74 -12.61
N ILE A 55 -26.29 -25.90 -13.64
CA ILE A 55 -26.91 -24.56 -13.63
C ILE A 55 -28.43 -24.65 -13.55
N VAL A 56 -29.04 -25.62 -14.24
CA VAL A 56 -30.52 -25.77 -14.29
C VAL A 56 -31.05 -26.37 -12.98
N ILE A 57 -30.39 -27.37 -12.41
CA ILE A 57 -30.82 -27.97 -11.13
C ILE A 57 -30.57 -27.00 -9.97
N GLY A 58 -29.44 -26.29 -9.95
CA GLY A 58 -29.12 -25.30 -8.91
C GLY A 58 -30.15 -24.16 -8.84
N ASN A 59 -30.54 -23.60 -10.00
CA ASN A 59 -31.56 -22.55 -10.04
C ASN A 59 -32.97 -23.05 -9.67
N TYR A 60 -33.34 -24.30 -10.00
CA TYR A 60 -34.67 -24.81 -9.66
C TYR A 60 -34.83 -25.10 -8.16
N PHE A 61 -33.77 -25.48 -7.45
CA PHE A 61 -33.82 -25.74 -6.00
C PHE A 61 -33.61 -24.50 -5.12
N LEU A 62 -33.01 -23.41 -5.62
CA LEU A 62 -32.76 -22.18 -4.86
C LEU A 62 -33.87 -21.12 -4.99
N ASN A 63 -34.73 -21.22 -6.00
CA ASN A 63 -35.72 -20.17 -6.29
C ASN A 63 -37.06 -20.32 -5.56
N ASP A 64 -37.23 -21.37 -4.75
CA ASP A 64 -38.44 -21.59 -3.97
C ASP A 64 -38.19 -21.20 -2.50
N ARG A 65 -38.75 -20.04 -2.11
CA ARG A 65 -38.79 -19.42 -0.75
C ARG A 65 -37.60 -18.55 -0.33
N LEU A 66 -37.46 -17.39 -0.96
CA LEU A 66 -36.88 -16.21 -0.30
C LEU A 66 -38.02 -15.24 0.05
N GLU A 67 -38.54 -15.35 1.26
CA GLU A 67 -39.28 -14.24 1.87
C GLU A 67 -38.33 -13.04 1.99
N LYS A 68 -38.74 -11.89 1.45
CA LYS A 68 -38.04 -10.62 1.65
C LYS A 68 -38.19 -10.22 3.12
N VAL A 69 -37.17 -10.54 3.92
CA VAL A 69 -37.03 -10.01 5.28
C VAL A 69 -36.76 -8.50 5.17
N PRO A 70 -37.45 -7.63 5.93
CA PRO A 70 -37.17 -6.19 5.94
C PRO A 70 -35.72 -5.94 6.37
N THR A 71 -34.98 -5.18 5.56
CA THR A 71 -33.59 -4.85 5.81
C THR A 71 -33.51 -3.78 6.92
N GLU A 72 -33.35 -4.21 8.17
CA GLU A 72 -32.81 -3.32 9.19
C GLU A 72 -31.39 -2.92 8.77
N GLU A 73 -31.03 -1.62 8.86
CA GLU A 73 -29.67 -1.16 8.58
C GLU A 73 -28.71 -1.67 9.65
N THR A 74 -28.22 -2.89 9.42
CA THR A 74 -27.23 -3.56 10.26
C THR A 74 -25.84 -2.94 10.04
N ALA A 75 -25.06 -2.83 11.12
CA ALA A 75 -23.65 -2.41 11.03
C ALA A 75 -22.88 -3.32 10.05
N PHE A 76 -21.96 -2.73 9.28
CA PHE A 76 -21.22 -3.45 8.24
C PHE A 76 -20.37 -4.61 8.79
N ILE A 77 -19.78 -4.42 9.98
CA ILE A 77 -19.03 -5.46 10.69
C ILE A 77 -19.81 -5.82 11.94
N GLN A 78 -20.10 -7.11 12.08
CA GLN A 78 -20.74 -7.68 13.26
C GLN A 78 -20.03 -8.98 13.61
N PRO A 79 -19.80 -9.26 14.90
CA PRO A 79 -19.26 -10.54 15.28
C PRO A 79 -20.13 -11.68 14.77
N ALA A 80 -19.51 -12.74 14.26
CA ALA A 80 -20.21 -13.86 13.65
C ALA A 80 -21.14 -14.57 14.66
N LEU A 81 -20.79 -14.50 15.94
CA LEU A 81 -21.60 -14.98 17.06
C LEU A 81 -22.15 -13.77 17.84
N ALA A 82 -23.46 -13.71 18.02
CA ALA A 82 -24.12 -12.58 18.67
C ALA A 82 -23.55 -12.32 20.09
N GLY A 83 -23.10 -11.10 20.34
CA GLY A 83 -22.54 -10.69 21.64
C GLY A 83 -21.15 -11.25 21.98
N ILE A 84 -20.50 -11.97 21.05
CA ILE A 84 -19.20 -12.60 21.27
C ILE A 84 -18.17 -12.00 20.33
N ASP A 85 -17.20 -11.27 20.89
CA ASP A 85 -16.14 -10.61 20.12
C ASP A 85 -14.79 -10.71 20.85
N ILE A 86 -13.71 -10.37 20.16
CA ILE A 86 -12.35 -10.30 20.70
C ILE A 86 -12.19 -9.02 21.52
N ALA A 87 -11.80 -9.13 22.78
CA ALA A 87 -11.73 -7.98 23.68
C ALA A 87 -10.62 -6.98 23.29
N ASP A 88 -10.91 -5.70 23.47
CA ASP A 88 -9.93 -4.62 23.32
C ASP A 88 -9.06 -4.48 24.56
N THR A 89 -7.79 -4.09 24.38
CA THR A 89 -6.96 -3.53 25.44
C THR A 89 -6.99 -2.02 25.37
N THR A 90 -7.18 -1.36 26.52
CA THR A 90 -7.23 0.11 26.61
C THR A 90 -5.93 0.68 27.15
N PHE A 91 -5.33 1.61 26.41
CA PHE A 91 -4.20 2.43 26.83
C PHE A 91 -4.64 3.87 27.02
N VAL A 92 -3.94 4.61 27.89
CA VAL A 92 -4.19 6.04 28.11
C VAL A 92 -2.90 6.82 27.85
N VAL A 93 -3.00 7.88 27.05
CA VAL A 93 -1.87 8.74 26.68
C VAL A 93 -2.24 10.21 26.82
N ASP A 94 -1.29 11.04 27.24
CA ASP A 94 -1.41 12.50 27.10
C ASP A 94 -1.08 12.88 25.64
N ALA A 95 -2.08 13.33 24.88
CA ALA A 95 -1.95 13.68 23.47
C ALA A 95 -0.91 14.79 23.20
N SER A 96 -0.57 15.59 24.22
CA SER A 96 0.46 16.64 24.13
C SER A 96 1.89 16.14 24.27
N LYS A 97 2.09 14.86 24.66
CA LYS A 97 3.41 14.25 24.84
C LYS A 97 3.62 13.03 23.95
N GLY A 98 2.53 12.35 23.60
CA GLY A 98 2.62 11.04 22.97
C GLY A 98 3.08 9.97 23.96
N GLY A 99 3.47 8.80 23.44
CA GLY A 99 3.87 7.66 24.27
C GLY A 99 4.21 6.42 23.46
N SER A 100 4.77 5.41 24.13
CA SER A 100 5.00 4.08 23.57
C SER A 100 4.43 3.03 24.52
N PHE A 101 3.68 2.07 23.96
CA PHE A 101 2.97 1.04 24.71
C PHE A 101 3.37 -0.34 24.19
N LEU A 102 3.54 -1.28 25.11
CA LEU A 102 3.76 -2.68 24.83
C LEU A 102 2.42 -3.42 24.93
N TYR A 103 2.05 -4.12 23.86
CA TYR A 103 0.91 -5.02 23.84
C TYR A 103 1.33 -6.43 24.25
N SER A 104 0.37 -7.25 24.72
CA SER A 104 0.66 -8.57 25.31
C SER A 104 1.34 -9.56 24.37
N THR A 105 1.23 -9.37 23.06
CA THR A 105 1.88 -10.20 22.04
C THR A 105 3.34 -9.80 21.79
N GLY A 106 3.83 -8.70 22.38
CA GLY A 106 5.14 -8.13 22.08
C GLY A 106 5.09 -6.94 21.12
N SER A 107 3.93 -6.66 20.51
CA SER A 107 3.77 -5.51 19.61
C SER A 107 3.99 -4.17 20.32
N VAL A 108 4.55 -3.21 19.60
CA VAL A 108 4.83 -1.86 20.11
C VAL A 108 3.97 -0.84 19.39
N ILE A 109 3.20 -0.07 20.16
CA ILE A 109 2.35 1.02 19.67
C ILE A 109 3.00 2.34 20.05
N ARG A 110 3.34 3.15 19.05
CA ARG A 110 3.98 4.47 19.24
C ARG A 110 3.09 5.58 18.77
N ILE A 111 2.98 6.58 19.63
CA ILE A 111 2.06 7.68 19.48
C ILE A 111 2.87 8.96 19.52
N PRO A 112 2.92 9.72 18.42
CA PRO A 112 3.60 11.00 18.41
C PRO A 112 2.79 12.05 19.17
N GLU A 113 3.46 13.12 19.59
CA GLU A 113 2.79 14.37 19.95
C GLU A 113 1.89 14.83 18.79
N GLY A 114 0.67 15.24 19.11
CA GLY A 114 -0.27 15.73 18.10
C GLY A 114 -0.84 14.64 17.16
N GLY A 115 -0.74 13.37 17.53
CA GLY A 115 -1.26 12.24 16.73
C GLY A 115 -2.80 12.16 16.61
N PHE A 116 -3.55 13.04 17.29
CA PHE A 116 -5.00 12.99 17.39
C PHE A 116 -5.65 14.31 16.97
N LEU A 117 -6.73 14.18 16.20
CA LEU A 117 -7.61 15.28 15.80
C LEU A 117 -9.02 15.03 16.34
N ASP A 118 -9.74 16.11 16.65
CA ASP A 118 -11.15 16.02 16.98
C ASP A 118 -12.03 15.93 15.72
N SER A 119 -13.36 15.94 15.89
CA SER A 119 -14.30 15.89 14.77
C SER A 119 -14.16 17.06 13.79
N SER A 120 -13.71 18.22 14.27
CA SER A 120 -13.49 19.44 13.47
C SER A 120 -12.14 19.46 12.74
N GLY A 121 -11.21 18.56 13.11
CA GLY A 121 -9.85 18.52 12.58
C GLY A 121 -8.84 19.30 13.41
N ALA A 122 -9.19 19.76 14.62
CA ALA A 122 -8.28 20.44 15.51
C ALA A 122 -7.45 19.46 16.35
N LEU A 123 -6.22 19.82 16.70
CA LEU A 123 -5.34 19.00 17.55
C LEU A 123 -5.94 18.81 18.94
N VAL A 124 -5.99 17.55 19.38
CA VAL A 124 -6.47 17.16 20.71
C VAL A 124 -5.35 17.30 21.74
N LYS A 125 -5.69 17.76 22.94
CA LYS A 125 -4.79 17.87 24.09
C LYS A 125 -5.32 17.08 25.29
N GLY A 126 -4.43 16.72 26.22
CA GLY A 126 -4.77 15.98 27.43
C GLY A 126 -5.00 14.49 27.17
N ASN A 127 -5.61 13.81 28.15
CA ASN A 127 -5.73 12.35 28.13
C ASN A 127 -6.65 11.85 27.00
N VAL A 128 -6.16 10.84 26.29
CA VAL A 128 -6.86 10.10 25.24
C VAL A 128 -6.82 8.62 25.57
N GLU A 129 -7.97 7.97 25.46
CA GLU A 129 -8.13 6.52 25.57
C GLU A 129 -7.96 5.89 24.19
N ILE A 130 -7.19 4.81 24.11
CA ILE A 130 -6.90 4.10 22.88
C ILE A 130 -7.28 2.66 23.08
N LYS A 131 -8.13 2.13 22.21
CA LYS A 131 -8.48 0.72 22.20
C LYS A 131 -7.73 0.04 21.07
N TYR A 132 -7.09 -1.06 21.42
CA TYR A 132 -6.24 -1.82 20.54
C TYR A 132 -6.48 -3.32 20.72
N ARG A 133 -6.61 -4.04 19.61
CA ARG A 133 -6.66 -5.50 19.57
C ARG A 133 -6.01 -6.01 18.28
N GLU A 134 -5.58 -7.26 18.32
CA GLU A 134 -4.93 -7.95 17.20
C GLU A 134 -5.66 -9.25 16.90
N PHE A 135 -5.60 -9.68 15.64
CA PHE A 135 -6.11 -10.96 15.16
C PHE A 135 -4.97 -11.64 14.39
N HIS A 136 -4.45 -12.73 14.95
CA HIS A 136 -3.35 -13.51 14.39
C HIS A 136 -3.82 -14.82 13.80
N GLN A 137 -4.98 -15.31 14.21
CA GLN A 137 -5.50 -16.61 13.81
C GLN A 137 -6.84 -16.47 13.08
N ALA A 138 -7.08 -17.36 12.11
CA ALA A 138 -8.33 -17.41 11.36
C ALA A 138 -9.57 -17.49 12.24
N ALA A 139 -9.48 -18.16 13.39
CA ALA A 139 -10.59 -18.27 14.35
C ALA A 139 -10.98 -16.91 14.96
N GLU A 140 -9.99 -16.06 15.29
CA GLU A 140 -10.22 -14.72 15.83
C GLU A 140 -10.86 -13.82 14.78
N ILE A 141 -10.37 -13.89 13.54
CA ILE A 141 -10.92 -13.16 12.40
C ILE A 141 -12.35 -13.62 12.12
N PHE A 142 -12.61 -14.93 12.09
CA PHE A 142 -13.94 -15.48 11.87
C PHE A 142 -14.94 -15.00 12.95
N ILE A 143 -14.57 -15.08 14.24
CA ILE A 143 -15.42 -14.61 15.33
C ILE A 143 -15.72 -13.12 15.21
N SER A 144 -14.73 -12.30 14.83
CA SER A 144 -14.90 -10.85 14.68
C SER A 144 -15.88 -10.43 13.57
N GLY A 145 -16.13 -11.34 12.61
CA GLY A 145 -16.95 -11.09 11.42
C GLY A 145 -16.37 -10.04 10.48
N ILE A 146 -15.07 -9.75 10.59
CA ILE A 146 -14.36 -8.88 9.65
C ILE A 146 -14.32 -9.57 8.27
N PRO A 147 -14.73 -8.89 7.19
CA PRO A 147 -14.77 -9.50 5.87
C PRO A 147 -13.35 -9.79 5.36
N MET A 148 -13.14 -10.97 4.79
CA MET A 148 -11.83 -11.40 4.25
C MET A 148 -11.81 -11.49 2.72
N THR A 149 -12.77 -10.82 2.09
CA THR A 149 -12.93 -10.74 0.63
C THR A 149 -12.47 -9.39 0.12
N TYR A 150 -11.65 -9.39 -0.92
CA TYR A 150 -11.11 -8.20 -1.56
C TYR A 150 -11.49 -8.18 -3.05
N ASP A 151 -12.08 -7.07 -3.52
CA ASP A 151 -12.31 -6.86 -4.94
C ASP A 151 -11.24 -5.95 -5.53
N SER A 152 -10.65 -6.38 -6.64
CA SER A 152 -9.81 -5.53 -7.47
C SER A 152 -10.32 -5.58 -8.91
N ALA A 153 -10.88 -4.47 -9.37
CA ALA A 153 -11.41 -4.29 -10.72
C ALA A 153 -12.47 -5.34 -11.12
N GLY A 154 -13.35 -5.73 -10.18
CA GLY A 154 -14.41 -6.71 -10.42
C GLY A 154 -13.95 -8.17 -10.34
N THR A 155 -12.68 -8.41 -9.94
CA THR A 155 -12.17 -9.73 -9.60
C THR A 155 -12.12 -9.88 -8.09
N GLN A 156 -12.82 -10.89 -7.59
CA GLN A 156 -12.87 -11.22 -6.18
C GLN A 156 -11.69 -12.10 -5.76
N PHE A 157 -11.05 -11.73 -4.67
CA PHE A 157 -9.97 -12.43 -3.99
C PHE A 157 -10.34 -12.68 -2.52
N HIS A 158 -9.61 -13.60 -1.90
CA HIS A 158 -9.69 -13.92 -0.47
C HIS A 158 -8.34 -13.72 0.17
N PHE A 159 -8.30 -13.25 1.40
CA PHE A 159 -7.03 -12.97 2.04
C PHE A 159 -6.43 -14.18 2.77
N GLU A 160 -5.12 -14.33 2.60
CA GLU A 160 -4.22 -14.99 3.54
C GLU A 160 -3.59 -13.93 4.44
N SER A 161 -3.73 -14.05 5.76
CA SER A 161 -3.34 -13.00 6.70
C SER A 161 -2.05 -13.25 7.48
N ALA A 162 -1.15 -12.27 7.49
CA ALA A 162 0.02 -12.25 8.37
C ALA A 162 -0.22 -11.50 9.68
N GLY A 163 -1.47 -11.08 9.90
CA GLY A 163 -1.96 -10.42 11.10
C GLY A 163 -2.76 -9.17 10.77
N MET A 164 -3.78 -8.94 11.60
CA MET A 164 -4.71 -7.82 11.52
C MET A 164 -4.74 -7.10 12.86
N LEU A 165 -4.98 -5.79 12.84
CA LEU A 165 -5.17 -5.00 14.05
C LEU A 165 -6.38 -4.08 13.91
N GLU A 166 -7.00 -3.76 15.04
CA GLU A 166 -7.92 -2.65 15.16
C GLU A 166 -7.38 -1.65 16.18
N ILE A 167 -7.36 -0.38 15.78
CA ILE A 167 -6.91 0.72 16.62
C ILE A 167 -7.86 1.90 16.51
N THR A 168 -8.33 2.37 17.66
CA THR A 168 -9.34 3.43 17.77
C THR A 168 -9.07 4.30 18.99
N ALA A 169 -9.55 5.55 18.99
CA ALA A 169 -9.26 6.49 20.06
C ALA A 169 -10.48 7.33 20.47
N TRP A 170 -10.58 7.63 21.76
CA TRP A 170 -11.65 8.41 22.36
C TRP A 170 -11.11 9.42 23.36
N GLN A 171 -11.82 10.55 23.48
CA GLN A 171 -11.67 11.46 24.59
C GLN A 171 -13.05 11.80 25.13
N LYS A 172 -13.26 11.58 26.44
CA LYS A 172 -14.53 11.88 27.13
C LYS A 172 -15.75 11.26 26.40
N GLY A 173 -15.60 10.01 25.96
CA GLY A 173 -16.65 9.27 25.24
C GLY A 173 -16.87 9.67 23.77
N LYS A 174 -16.13 10.65 23.23
CA LYS A 174 -16.20 11.05 21.81
C LYS A 174 -15.07 10.40 21.02
N SER A 175 -15.40 9.82 19.87
CA SER A 175 -14.41 9.25 18.94
C SER A 175 -13.53 10.35 18.34
N LEU A 176 -12.24 10.07 18.22
CA LEU A 176 -11.23 10.96 17.63
C LEU A 176 -10.88 10.50 16.22
N LYS A 177 -10.13 11.35 15.50
CA LYS A 177 -9.51 11.04 14.21
C LYS A 177 -8.00 10.93 14.39
N ALA A 178 -7.36 10.02 13.65
CA ALA A 178 -5.91 9.99 13.58
C ALA A 178 -5.43 11.24 12.82
N ASN A 179 -4.24 11.75 13.15
CA ASN A 179 -3.63 12.85 12.41
C ASN A 179 -2.71 12.29 11.31
N PRO A 180 -3.05 12.42 10.01
CA PRO A 180 -2.20 11.93 8.93
C PRO A 180 -0.83 12.63 8.85
N ALA A 181 -0.72 13.85 9.38
CA ALA A 181 0.54 14.60 9.44
C ALA A 181 1.46 14.13 10.58
N ALA A 182 0.92 13.40 11.57
CA ALA A 182 1.65 12.81 12.69
C ALA A 182 1.11 11.39 12.94
N PRO A 183 1.33 10.44 12.03
CA PRO A 183 0.72 9.12 12.10
C PRO A 183 1.24 8.33 13.30
N LEU A 184 0.37 7.55 13.92
CA LEU A 184 0.79 6.56 14.92
C LEU A 184 1.54 5.44 14.18
N LYS A 185 2.53 4.85 14.84
CA LYS A 185 3.28 3.71 14.31
C LYS A 185 2.99 2.49 15.14
N VAL A 186 2.55 1.41 14.52
CA VAL A 186 2.42 0.11 15.18
C VAL A 186 3.42 -0.85 14.57
N ALA A 187 4.28 -1.42 15.41
CA ALA A 187 5.10 -2.55 15.04
C ALA A 187 4.47 -3.80 15.63
N MET A 188 3.67 -4.48 14.82
CA MET A 188 2.88 -5.63 15.23
C MET A 188 3.74 -6.88 15.16
N ALA A 189 3.88 -7.59 16.28
CA ALA A 189 4.56 -8.88 16.33
C ALA A 189 3.85 -9.89 15.43
N THR A 190 4.60 -10.69 14.68
CA THR A 190 4.07 -11.73 13.79
C THR A 190 4.99 -12.94 13.80
N ASN A 191 4.46 -14.10 13.40
CA ASN A 191 5.24 -15.33 13.25
C ASN A 191 5.69 -15.59 11.80
N SER A 192 5.36 -14.70 10.86
CA SER A 192 5.73 -14.85 9.44
C SER A 192 6.68 -13.74 9.00
N ASN A 193 7.80 -14.10 8.38
CA ASN A 193 8.73 -13.18 7.71
C ASN A 193 8.54 -13.12 6.18
N GLU A 194 7.49 -13.74 5.64
CA GLU A 194 7.28 -13.76 4.19
C GLU A 194 6.99 -12.35 3.64
N GLU A 195 7.52 -12.06 2.46
CA GLU A 195 7.40 -10.76 1.78
C GLU A 195 6.18 -10.65 0.85
N LYS A 196 5.32 -11.68 0.80
CA LYS A 196 4.17 -11.74 -0.14
C LYS A 196 3.00 -10.82 0.25
N PHE A 197 2.94 -10.37 1.50
CA PHE A 197 1.82 -9.60 2.06
C PHE A 197 1.82 -8.12 1.64
N ASN A 198 0.67 -7.46 1.80
CA ASN A 198 0.42 -6.06 1.50
C ASN A 198 -0.40 -5.45 2.66
N VAL A 199 -0.28 -4.13 2.87
CA VAL A 199 -1.06 -3.41 3.87
C VAL A 199 -2.39 -2.97 3.28
N TYR A 200 -3.49 -3.27 3.98
CA TYR A 200 -4.83 -2.84 3.66
C TYR A 200 -5.48 -2.11 4.83
N TYR A 201 -6.43 -1.23 4.49
CA TYR A 201 -7.33 -0.57 5.44
C TYR A 201 -8.77 -0.88 5.07
N LEU A 202 -9.61 -1.22 6.06
CA LEU A 202 -11.02 -1.49 5.84
C LEU A 202 -11.83 -0.19 5.92
N ASP A 203 -12.33 0.27 4.78
CA ASP A 203 -13.28 1.37 4.73
C ASP A 203 -14.69 0.82 5.05
N THR A 204 -15.15 1.10 6.26
CA THR A 204 -16.47 0.65 6.73
C THR A 204 -17.63 1.46 6.16
N VAL A 205 -17.36 2.61 5.53
CA VAL A 205 -18.35 3.44 4.84
C VAL A 205 -18.57 2.89 3.44
N ASN A 206 -17.49 2.69 2.68
CA ASN A 206 -17.52 2.14 1.33
C ASN A 206 -17.62 0.61 1.30
N LYS A 207 -17.54 -0.03 2.48
CA LYS A 207 -17.66 -1.48 2.67
C LYS A 207 -16.62 -2.29 1.87
N ASN A 208 -15.39 -1.76 1.76
CA ASN A 208 -14.33 -2.37 0.97
C ASN A 208 -12.94 -2.23 1.62
N TRP A 209 -12.03 -3.12 1.22
CA TRP A 209 -10.62 -3.00 1.56
C TRP A 209 -9.89 -2.10 0.57
N SER A 210 -9.14 -1.14 1.10
CA SER A 210 -8.27 -0.27 0.32
C SER A 210 -6.83 -0.77 0.43
N PHE A 211 -6.19 -1.04 -0.71
CA PHE A 211 -4.75 -1.27 -0.77
C PHE A 211 -4.00 0.02 -0.41
N ILE A 212 -3.09 -0.07 0.56
CA ILE A 212 -2.33 1.09 1.05
C ILE A 212 -0.89 1.04 0.56
N ALA A 213 -0.20 -0.07 0.80
CA ALA A 213 1.21 -0.21 0.49
C ALA A 213 1.65 -1.68 0.42
N LYS A 214 2.86 -1.91 -0.10
CA LYS A 214 3.53 -3.18 0.09
C LYS A 214 3.91 -3.34 1.57
N ASP A 215 3.62 -4.50 2.15
CA ASP A 215 4.01 -4.80 3.53
C ASP A 215 5.52 -5.00 3.63
N LYS A 216 6.06 -4.74 4.83
CA LYS A 216 7.45 -5.01 5.15
C LYS A 216 7.54 -5.77 6.47
N ALA A 217 8.00 -7.02 6.41
CA ALA A 217 8.45 -7.75 7.58
C ALA A 217 9.86 -7.28 7.99
N VAL A 218 10.06 -7.05 9.28
CA VAL A 218 11.34 -6.68 9.86
C VAL A 218 11.71 -7.70 10.93
N VAL A 219 12.87 -8.31 10.76
CA VAL A 219 13.48 -9.16 11.79
C VAL A 219 14.20 -8.27 12.78
N VAL A 220 13.83 -8.36 14.05
CA VAL A 220 14.39 -7.58 15.14
C VAL A 220 15.43 -8.42 15.86
N GLU A 221 16.68 -8.17 15.51
CA GLU A 221 17.84 -8.70 16.22
C GLU A 221 18.18 -7.80 17.43
N LEU A 222 18.59 -8.42 18.54
CA LEU A 222 19.29 -7.68 19.59
C LEU A 222 20.65 -7.23 19.03
N ALA A 223 20.80 -5.94 18.74
CA ALA A 223 22.11 -5.41 18.36
C ALA A 223 23.14 -5.68 19.47
N VAL A 224 24.23 -6.38 19.11
CA VAL A 224 25.52 -6.20 19.76
C VAL A 224 26.07 -4.87 19.21
N ASP A 225 26.44 -3.95 20.10
CA ASP A 225 26.97 -2.64 19.72
C ASP A 225 28.13 -2.76 18.72
N THR A 226 27.85 -2.51 17.45
CA THR A 226 28.88 -2.18 16.47
C THR A 226 28.40 -1.03 15.60
N VAL A 227 28.46 0.19 16.15
CA VAL A 227 28.42 1.41 15.35
C VAL A 227 29.66 1.41 14.45
N LYS A 228 29.48 1.14 13.15
CA LYS A 228 30.48 1.48 12.13
C LYS A 228 30.12 2.84 11.53
N LYS A 229 31.05 3.76 11.75
CA LYS A 229 31.13 5.13 11.25
C LYS A 229 30.92 5.16 9.72
N ASP A 230 30.11 6.11 9.28
CA ASP A 230 29.73 6.35 7.89
C ASP A 230 30.93 6.42 6.94
N ALA A 231 30.78 5.81 5.77
CA ALA A 231 31.67 6.02 4.64
C ALA A 231 31.21 7.28 3.89
N GLU A 232 32.10 8.27 3.80
CA GLU A 232 31.89 9.48 2.97
C GLU A 232 31.69 9.11 1.49
N VAL A 233 30.58 9.56 0.93
CA VAL A 233 30.35 9.55 -0.52
C VAL A 233 31.02 10.78 -1.12
N LYS A 234 32.01 10.55 -1.98
CA LYS A 234 32.74 11.61 -2.73
C LYS A 234 31.79 12.37 -3.65
N SER A 235 31.95 13.70 -3.67
CA SER A 235 31.26 14.63 -4.57
C SER A 235 31.53 14.31 -6.04
N ILE A 236 30.46 14.23 -6.85
CA ILE A 236 30.54 14.06 -8.30
C ILE A 236 30.76 15.43 -8.95
N ALA A 237 31.74 15.53 -9.86
CA ALA A 237 32.09 16.76 -10.57
C ALA A 237 30.94 17.31 -11.43
N SER A 238 30.88 18.63 -11.63
CA SER A 238 29.84 19.29 -12.42
C SER A 238 29.94 18.94 -13.91
N ILE A 239 28.88 18.37 -14.48
CA ILE A 239 28.77 18.07 -15.91
C ILE A 239 28.26 19.33 -16.63
N VAL A 240 28.97 19.79 -17.66
CA VAL A 240 28.64 21.00 -18.44
C VAL A 240 28.14 20.58 -19.83
N PRO A 241 27.03 21.14 -20.35
CA PRO A 241 26.55 20.82 -21.70
C PRO A 241 27.56 21.23 -22.78
N PRO A 242 27.71 20.45 -23.87
CA PRO A 242 28.52 20.86 -25.01
C PRO A 242 27.88 22.08 -25.70
N ILE A 243 28.71 23.00 -26.22
CA ILE A 243 28.23 24.22 -26.88
C ILE A 243 27.81 23.91 -28.32
N GLU A 244 26.57 24.20 -28.66
CA GLU A 244 26.11 24.14 -30.06
C GLU A 244 26.72 25.29 -30.86
N VAL A 245 27.59 24.95 -31.81
CA VAL A 245 28.22 25.92 -32.71
C VAL A 245 27.28 26.32 -33.84
N LYS A 246 27.25 27.61 -34.17
CA LYS A 246 26.44 28.14 -35.29
C LYS A 246 27.31 28.45 -36.50
N LEU A 247 26.71 28.46 -37.69
CA LEU A 247 27.40 28.92 -38.89
C LEU A 247 27.57 30.44 -38.86
N ALA A 248 28.76 30.94 -39.17
CA ALA A 248 29.03 32.36 -39.27
C ALA A 248 28.17 33.01 -40.36
N LYS A 249 27.54 34.14 -40.05
CA LYS A 249 26.77 34.93 -41.01
C LYS A 249 27.72 35.77 -41.84
N LYS A 250 27.59 35.70 -43.17
CA LYS A 250 28.50 36.35 -44.14
C LYS A 250 28.66 37.87 -43.91
N ASP A 251 27.61 38.54 -43.47
CA ASP A 251 27.56 40.00 -43.32
C ASP A 251 27.67 40.45 -41.84
N ALA A 252 27.92 39.53 -40.90
CA ALA A 252 28.04 39.85 -39.48
C ALA A 252 29.51 40.04 -39.05
N SER A 253 29.75 41.01 -38.18
CA SER A 253 31.07 41.28 -37.63
C SER A 253 31.49 40.16 -36.68
N SER A 254 32.68 39.60 -36.91
CA SER A 254 33.27 38.54 -36.08
C SER A 254 34.78 38.69 -35.95
N PHE A 255 35.34 38.15 -34.87
CA PHE A 255 36.77 38.21 -34.56
C PHE A 255 37.31 36.83 -34.19
N ILE A 256 38.61 36.65 -34.39
CA ILE A 256 39.37 35.49 -33.93
C ILE A 256 40.23 35.96 -32.76
N ILE A 257 40.11 35.28 -31.63
CA ILE A 257 40.84 35.60 -30.40
C ILE A 257 41.40 34.31 -29.85
N SER A 258 42.70 34.30 -29.56
CA SER A 258 43.34 33.17 -28.90
C SER A 258 42.86 33.08 -27.45
N PHE A 259 42.55 31.88 -26.99
CA PHE A 259 42.12 31.61 -25.63
C PHE A 259 42.92 30.45 -25.05
N MET A 260 42.98 30.35 -23.72
CA MET A 260 43.65 29.23 -23.06
C MET A 260 42.73 28.01 -23.05
N PRO A 261 43.13 26.86 -23.62
CA PRO A 261 42.31 25.65 -23.62
C PRO A 261 41.91 25.14 -22.23
N LYS A 262 42.73 25.43 -21.21
CA LYS A 262 42.42 25.09 -19.81
C LYS A 262 41.32 25.97 -19.22
N GLU A 263 41.21 27.21 -19.67
CA GLU A 263 40.21 28.18 -19.19
C GLU A 263 38.90 28.08 -19.99
N PHE A 264 38.96 27.64 -21.25
CA PHE A 264 37.82 27.43 -22.16
C PHE A 264 37.86 26.05 -22.84
N PRO A 265 37.83 24.95 -22.08
CA PRO A 265 37.93 23.59 -22.64
C PRO A 265 36.80 23.26 -23.61
N GLU A 266 35.63 23.89 -23.47
CA GLU A 266 34.49 23.72 -24.36
C GLU A 266 34.65 24.39 -25.74
N LEU A 267 35.57 25.36 -25.87
CA LEU A 267 35.88 26.02 -27.15
C LEU A 267 37.07 25.36 -27.83
N ALA A 268 37.99 24.79 -27.05
CA ALA A 268 39.21 24.14 -27.54
C ALA A 268 38.97 22.86 -28.38
N VAL A 269 37.72 22.41 -28.43
CA VAL A 269 37.28 21.20 -29.14
C VAL A 269 36.85 21.51 -30.58
N TYR A 270 36.83 22.79 -30.96
CA TYR A 270 36.49 23.26 -32.29
C TYR A 270 37.66 24.03 -32.90
N ASP A 271 37.98 23.71 -34.14
CA ASP A 271 38.95 24.47 -34.94
C ASP A 271 38.25 25.65 -35.63
N GLY A 272 38.91 26.82 -35.64
CA GLY A 272 38.40 28.00 -36.35
C GLY A 272 37.30 28.79 -35.61
N VAL A 273 37.25 28.69 -34.27
CA VAL A 273 36.31 29.45 -33.42
C VAL A 273 36.37 30.95 -33.71
N ARG A 274 35.20 31.53 -33.97
CA ARG A 274 34.99 32.97 -34.13
C ARG A 274 33.94 33.46 -33.14
N PHE A 275 34.18 34.66 -32.62
CA PHE A 275 33.22 35.37 -31.78
C PHE A 275 32.47 36.36 -32.67
N GLN A 276 31.21 36.06 -33.00
CA GLN A 276 30.36 36.91 -33.82
C GLN A 276 29.52 37.81 -32.93
N VAL A 277 29.51 39.12 -33.22
CA VAL A 277 28.77 40.11 -32.43
C VAL A 277 27.26 39.86 -32.57
N ASP A 278 26.55 39.78 -31.45
CA ASP A 278 25.10 39.85 -31.43
C ASP A 278 24.67 41.32 -31.31
N GLU A 279 24.47 41.97 -32.45
CA GLU A 279 24.09 43.39 -32.52
C GLU A 279 22.74 43.70 -31.87
N ARG A 280 21.92 42.68 -31.56
CA ARG A 280 20.69 42.84 -30.77
C ARG A 280 20.99 43.07 -29.29
N LYS A 281 22.13 42.56 -28.80
CA LYS A 281 22.59 42.69 -27.40
C LYS A 281 23.60 43.82 -27.25
N THR A 282 24.45 44.05 -28.25
CA THR A 282 25.46 45.12 -28.22
C THR A 282 25.77 45.64 -29.63
N PRO A 283 25.46 46.92 -29.95
CA PRO A 283 25.76 47.50 -31.26
C PRO A 283 27.26 47.44 -31.58
N TYR A 284 27.60 47.08 -32.81
CA TYR A 284 29.00 47.03 -33.25
C TYR A 284 29.49 48.39 -33.77
N ASN A 285 30.62 48.89 -33.26
CA ASN A 285 31.26 50.08 -33.81
C ASN A 285 32.30 49.68 -34.87
N GLN A 286 32.03 50.02 -36.13
CA GLN A 286 32.92 49.67 -37.25
C GLN A 286 34.33 50.26 -37.15
N GLN A 287 34.50 51.40 -36.45
CA GLN A 287 35.81 52.03 -36.28
C GLN A 287 36.75 51.20 -35.40
N ASP A 288 36.20 50.38 -34.50
CA ASP A 288 36.97 49.57 -33.57
C ASP A 288 37.79 48.46 -34.27
N LYS A 289 37.43 48.12 -35.52
CA LYS A 289 38.22 47.20 -36.37
C LYS A 289 39.62 47.70 -36.68
N ASN A 290 39.79 49.03 -36.75
CA ASN A 290 41.05 49.66 -37.15
C ASN A 290 41.92 50.04 -35.94
N VAL A 291 41.46 49.75 -34.73
CA VAL A 291 42.20 50.04 -33.50
C VAL A 291 43.10 48.85 -33.18
N PRO A 292 44.43 49.03 -33.04
CA PRO A 292 45.31 47.96 -32.58
C PRO A 292 45.20 47.88 -31.06
N TRP A 293 44.27 47.04 -30.60
CA TRP A 293 44.02 46.76 -29.19
C TRP A 293 45.21 46.04 -28.53
N GLU A 294 45.47 46.34 -27.26
CA GLU A 294 46.60 45.79 -26.50
C GLU A 294 46.22 44.48 -25.79
N GLU A 295 44.97 44.38 -25.32
CA GLU A 295 44.47 43.22 -24.58
C GLU A 295 43.06 42.83 -25.04
N ALA A 296 42.77 41.53 -25.01
CA ALA A 296 41.43 40.99 -25.20
C ALA A 296 41.10 40.01 -24.06
N LYS A 297 39.97 40.24 -23.39
CA LYS A 297 39.47 39.41 -22.29
C LYS A 297 38.14 38.79 -22.68
N ILE A 298 38.01 37.49 -22.43
CA ILE A 298 36.79 36.71 -22.71
C ILE A 298 36.15 36.34 -21.38
N VAL A 299 34.84 36.54 -21.26
CA VAL A 299 34.05 36.17 -20.08
C VAL A 299 32.80 35.39 -20.51
N ARG A 300 32.56 34.23 -19.89
CA ARG A 300 31.33 33.44 -20.12
C ARG A 300 30.12 34.15 -19.54
N ASN A 301 29.02 34.18 -20.30
CA ASN A 301 27.74 34.64 -19.79
C ASN A 301 26.97 33.53 -19.07
N LYS A 302 25.95 33.91 -18.30
CA LYS A 302 25.14 32.99 -17.49
C LYS A 302 24.33 31.97 -18.31
N ASP A 303 24.12 32.23 -19.60
CA ASP A 303 23.44 31.32 -20.52
C ASP A 303 24.32 30.14 -20.96
N GLY A 304 25.63 30.21 -20.69
CA GLY A 304 26.60 29.15 -21.02
C GLY A 304 26.91 28.99 -22.51
N SER A 305 26.26 29.78 -23.38
CA SER A 305 26.40 29.69 -24.84
C SER A 305 26.85 31.00 -25.51
N SER A 306 26.91 32.11 -24.76
CA SER A 306 27.41 33.40 -25.23
C SER A 306 28.56 33.93 -24.38
N TYR A 307 29.37 34.80 -24.97
CA TYR A 307 30.59 35.34 -24.37
C TYR A 307 30.63 36.86 -24.50
N ALA A 308 31.07 37.53 -23.43
CA ALA A 308 31.43 38.93 -23.47
C ALA A 308 32.93 39.05 -23.79
N VAL A 309 33.24 39.68 -24.90
CA VAL A 309 34.62 39.94 -25.33
C VAL A 309 34.92 41.40 -25.09
N THR A 310 35.92 41.69 -24.27
CA THR A 310 36.35 43.05 -23.94
C THR A 310 37.74 43.31 -24.50
N PHE A 311 37.86 44.32 -25.35
CA PHE A 311 39.13 44.83 -25.86
C PHE A 311 39.55 46.08 -25.07
N SER A 312 40.85 46.19 -24.77
CA SER A 312 41.42 47.30 -23.99
C SER A 312 42.67 47.87 -24.64
N LYS A 313 42.83 49.20 -24.57
CA LYS A 313 44.03 49.94 -24.97
C LYS A 313 44.15 51.20 -24.10
N GLY A 314 45.14 51.25 -23.21
CA GLY A 314 45.20 52.28 -22.16
C GLY A 314 43.90 52.34 -21.34
N GLU A 315 43.28 53.52 -21.22
CA GLU A 315 42.00 53.70 -20.51
C GLU A 315 40.77 53.37 -21.39
N THR A 316 40.94 53.09 -22.68
CA THR A 316 39.82 52.82 -23.58
C THR A 316 39.47 51.34 -23.57
N THR A 317 38.21 51.02 -23.22
CA THR A 317 37.68 49.66 -23.26
C THR A 317 36.44 49.56 -24.16
N ARG A 318 36.25 48.41 -24.81
CA ARG A 318 35.08 48.08 -25.63
C ARG A 318 34.66 46.65 -25.38
N THR A 319 33.39 46.44 -25.01
CA THR A 319 32.83 45.11 -24.75
C THR A 319 31.77 44.78 -25.77
N TYR A 320 31.85 43.59 -26.37
CA TYR A 320 30.89 43.05 -27.32
C TYR A 320 30.30 41.74 -26.79
N MET A 321 28.97 41.61 -26.85
CA MET A 321 28.27 40.35 -26.61
C MET A 321 28.31 39.50 -27.87
N THR A 322 28.77 38.26 -27.75
CA THR A 322 29.10 37.42 -28.89
C THR A 322 28.55 36.00 -28.77
N ASP A 323 28.19 35.43 -29.92
CA ASP A 323 27.91 34.01 -30.11
C ASP A 323 29.15 33.32 -30.72
N VAL A 324 29.38 32.07 -30.33
CA VAL A 324 30.44 31.25 -30.93
C VAL A 324 29.97 30.69 -32.27
N VAL A 325 30.70 31.02 -33.33
CA VAL A 325 30.40 30.58 -34.69
C VAL A 325 31.61 29.98 -35.39
N LEU A 326 31.36 29.18 -36.42
CA LEU A 326 32.40 28.59 -37.29
C LEU A 326 32.16 28.96 -38.75
N ASP A 327 33.24 28.94 -39.53
CA ASP A 327 33.14 29.10 -40.98
C ASP A 327 32.60 27.84 -41.66
N VAL A 328 32.23 27.98 -42.95
CA VAL A 328 31.64 26.89 -43.75
C VAL A 328 32.57 25.68 -43.84
N ALA A 329 33.89 25.90 -43.86
CA ALA A 329 34.88 24.83 -44.00
C ALA A 329 34.95 23.94 -42.75
N ASN A 330 34.85 24.53 -41.56
CA ASN A 330 35.00 23.81 -40.29
C ASN A 330 33.65 23.40 -39.66
N PHE A 331 32.54 23.98 -40.10
CA PHE A 331 31.21 23.73 -39.53
C PHE A 331 30.76 22.27 -39.62
N ALA A 332 30.99 21.59 -40.75
CA ALA A 332 30.57 20.19 -40.92
C ALA A 332 31.30 19.23 -39.97
N ALA A 333 32.62 19.44 -39.77
CA ALA A 333 33.43 18.64 -38.86
C ALA A 333 33.06 18.94 -37.39
N ALA A 334 32.90 20.22 -37.05
CA ALA A 334 32.52 20.62 -35.70
C ALA A 334 31.11 20.19 -35.30
N LYS A 335 30.16 20.16 -36.25
CA LYS A 335 28.83 19.61 -36.00
C LYS A 335 28.91 18.12 -35.64
N LYS A 336 29.75 17.34 -36.32
CA LYS A 336 29.96 15.92 -36.00
C LYS A 336 30.52 15.75 -34.58
N VAL A 337 31.50 16.57 -34.20
CA VAL A 337 32.07 16.59 -32.84
C VAL A 337 31.02 17.00 -31.79
N TYR A 338 30.14 17.95 -32.11
CA TYR A 338 29.02 18.33 -31.25
C TYR A 338 28.03 17.17 -31.09
N ASP A 339 27.61 16.53 -32.18
CA ASP A 339 26.64 15.42 -32.14
C ASP A 339 27.18 14.25 -31.28
N GLU A 340 28.45 13.86 -31.46
CA GLU A 340 29.12 12.82 -30.65
C GLU A 340 29.18 13.19 -29.16
N LYS A 341 29.59 14.42 -28.83
CA LYS A 341 29.65 14.89 -27.44
C LYS A 341 28.28 15.09 -26.81
N TYR A 342 27.28 15.42 -27.61
CA TYR A 342 25.91 15.54 -27.15
C TYR A 342 25.33 14.17 -26.80
N GLU A 343 25.63 13.12 -27.59
CA GLU A 343 25.28 11.74 -27.22
C GLU A 343 25.95 11.30 -25.91
N GLU A 344 27.25 11.59 -25.74
CA GLU A 344 27.96 11.32 -24.48
C GLU A 344 27.34 12.07 -23.29
N TYR A 345 26.98 13.34 -23.48
CA TYR A 345 26.29 14.15 -22.47
C TYR A 345 24.92 13.56 -22.10
N GLN A 346 24.14 13.11 -23.08
CA GLN A 346 22.84 12.45 -22.82
C GLN A 346 23.00 11.13 -22.06
N LEU A 347 24.04 10.35 -22.35
CA LEU A 347 24.36 9.13 -21.60
C LEU A 347 24.77 9.45 -20.15
N GLN A 348 25.58 10.50 -19.94
CA GLN A 348 25.98 10.95 -18.61
C GLN A 348 24.79 11.47 -17.79
N LEU A 349 23.85 12.21 -18.41
CA LEU A 349 22.61 12.65 -17.75
C LEU A 349 21.74 11.46 -17.32
N LYS A 350 21.56 10.46 -18.19
CA LYS A 350 20.81 9.24 -17.87
C LYS A 350 21.48 8.46 -16.74
N ALA A 351 22.81 8.33 -16.76
CA ALA A 351 23.57 7.70 -15.69
C ALA A 351 23.43 8.47 -14.37
N GLN A 352 23.50 9.80 -14.38
CA GLN A 352 23.34 10.62 -13.19
C GLN A 352 21.91 10.57 -12.62
N ALA A 353 20.88 10.55 -13.48
CA ALA A 353 19.50 10.36 -13.06
C ALA A 353 19.28 8.96 -12.44
N ALA A 354 19.89 7.92 -13.00
CA ALA A 354 19.87 6.57 -12.45
C ALA A 354 20.61 6.48 -11.11
N ILE A 355 21.77 7.15 -10.97
CA ILE A 355 22.52 7.26 -9.72
C ILE A 355 21.68 7.99 -8.67
N LYS A 356 21.09 9.15 -8.97
CA LYS A 356 20.19 9.86 -8.05
C LYS A 356 18.99 9.02 -7.62
N LEU A 357 18.36 8.30 -8.54
CA LEU A 357 17.25 7.40 -8.23
C LEU A 357 17.71 6.23 -7.35
N ALA A 358 18.91 5.69 -7.59
CA ALA A 358 19.51 4.64 -6.76
C ALA A 358 19.89 5.17 -5.37
N GLU A 359 20.42 6.38 -5.27
CA GLU A 359 20.72 7.08 -4.02
C GLU A 359 19.43 7.39 -3.25
N GLU A 360 18.35 7.80 -3.91
CA GLU A 360 17.05 8.04 -3.29
C GLU A 360 16.41 6.72 -2.82
N LYS A 361 16.49 5.66 -3.61
CA LYS A 361 16.08 4.30 -3.19
C LYS A 361 16.91 3.78 -2.03
N LEU A 362 18.23 4.01 -2.06
CA LEU A 362 19.14 3.64 -0.97
C LEU A 362 18.88 4.50 0.27
N ARG A 363 18.61 5.79 0.12
CA ARG A 363 18.23 6.70 1.20
C ARG A 363 16.91 6.29 1.81
N ASN A 364 15.89 5.98 1.01
CA ASN A 364 14.60 5.46 1.50
C ASN A 364 14.78 4.10 2.16
N LYS A 365 15.58 3.19 1.58
CA LYS A 365 15.94 1.91 2.20
C LYS A 365 16.65 2.13 3.53
N ASN A 366 17.64 3.02 3.59
CA ASN A 366 18.38 3.36 4.80
C ASN A 366 17.53 4.09 5.82
N LEU A 367 16.56 4.93 5.42
CA LEU A 367 15.56 5.53 6.30
C LEU A 367 14.61 4.48 6.84
N LEU A 368 14.14 3.54 6.02
CA LEU A 368 13.31 2.42 6.41
C LEU A 368 14.07 1.42 7.30
N THR A 369 15.37 1.21 7.06
CA THR A 369 16.25 0.39 7.89
C THR A 369 16.65 1.12 9.16
N ALA A 370 16.82 2.45 9.13
CA ALA A 370 17.08 3.28 10.30
C ALA A 370 15.82 3.49 11.17
N ASP A 371 14.62 3.54 10.59
CA ASP A 371 13.34 3.54 11.32
C ASP A 371 13.08 2.16 11.94
N ALA A 372 13.27 1.08 11.17
CA ALA A 372 13.24 -0.30 11.69
C ALA A 372 14.26 -0.49 12.83
N ASN A 373 15.52 -0.12 12.62
CA ASN A 373 16.56 -0.20 13.65
C ASN A 373 16.34 0.80 14.80
N ARG A 374 15.66 1.93 14.62
CA ARG A 374 15.31 2.86 15.72
C ARG A 374 14.20 2.34 16.62
N ILE A 375 13.31 1.49 16.12
CA ILE A 375 12.26 0.91 16.96
C ILE A 375 12.85 -0.07 17.98
N TYR A 376 14.07 -0.59 17.74
CA TYR A 376 14.64 -1.72 18.51
C TYR A 376 16.04 -1.51 19.08
N VAL A 377 16.90 -0.74 18.42
CA VAL A 377 18.24 -0.42 18.93
C VAL A 377 18.10 0.66 19.99
N ASN A 378 18.33 0.28 21.25
CA ASN A 378 18.27 1.11 22.47
C ASN A 378 16.87 1.48 23.01
N ASP A 379 15.79 0.93 22.48
CA ASP A 379 14.47 1.11 23.07
C ASP A 379 14.22 0.13 24.24
N THR A 380 14.08 0.65 25.45
CA THR A 380 13.82 -0.14 26.66
C THR A 380 12.48 -0.88 26.62
N VAL A 381 11.47 -0.33 25.96
CA VAL A 381 10.13 -0.95 25.79
C VAL A 381 10.23 -2.14 24.85
N ALA A 382 10.97 -2.00 23.74
CA ALA A 382 11.16 -3.10 22.81
C ALA A 382 12.06 -4.21 23.36
N LYS A 383 13.09 -3.85 24.17
CA LYS A 383 13.86 -4.83 24.95
C LYS A 383 12.99 -5.57 25.97
N ALA A 384 12.07 -4.87 26.65
CA ALA A 384 11.13 -5.48 27.59
C ALA A 384 10.12 -6.39 26.88
N ALA A 385 9.64 -6.00 25.70
CA ALA A 385 8.78 -6.81 24.84
C ALA A 385 9.41 -8.16 24.51
N LEU A 386 10.65 -8.11 24.01
CA LEU A 386 11.40 -9.29 23.61
C LEU A 386 11.72 -10.19 24.81
N LEU A 387 12.03 -9.61 25.98
CA LEU A 387 12.20 -10.38 27.22
C LEU A 387 10.90 -11.05 27.67
N GLN A 388 9.77 -10.35 27.59
CA GLN A 388 8.46 -10.90 27.97
C GLN A 388 8.04 -12.05 27.06
N MET A 389 8.24 -11.92 25.74
CA MET A 389 8.00 -13.02 24.79
C MET A 389 8.87 -14.24 25.11
N ARG A 390 10.15 -14.03 25.42
CA ARG A 390 11.09 -15.09 25.80
C ARG A 390 10.72 -15.79 27.12
N LEU A 391 10.15 -15.06 28.07
CA LEU A 391 9.67 -15.63 29.34
C LEU A 391 8.38 -16.43 29.16
N ALA A 392 7.53 -16.06 28.19
CA ALA A 392 6.29 -16.77 27.87
C ALA A 392 6.53 -18.09 27.10
N SER A 393 7.58 -18.16 26.27
CA SER A 393 8.01 -19.38 25.58
C SER A 393 9.02 -20.17 26.41
N LEU A 394 8.55 -21.03 27.32
CA LEU A 394 9.38 -21.94 28.12
C LEU A 394 10.33 -22.79 27.21
N GLY A 395 11.57 -22.33 27.03
CA GLY A 395 12.71 -23.18 26.61
C GLY A 395 13.02 -23.34 25.11
N ALA A 396 12.89 -22.31 24.26
CA ALA A 396 13.41 -22.38 22.89
C ALA A 396 14.69 -21.53 22.71
N GLU A 397 15.78 -22.18 22.32
CA GLU A 397 17.08 -21.58 22.03
C GLU A 397 17.05 -20.85 20.66
N LYS A 398 16.65 -19.56 20.70
CA LYS A 398 16.61 -18.50 19.63
C LYS A 398 15.37 -18.57 18.67
N GLU A 399 14.94 -17.53 17.92
CA GLU A 399 15.60 -16.44 17.17
C GLU A 399 14.63 -15.23 17.01
N ASP A 400 15.17 -14.00 16.99
CA ASP A 400 14.61 -12.69 16.55
C ASP A 400 13.08 -12.44 16.47
N MET A 401 12.61 -11.31 17.03
CA MET A 401 11.20 -10.91 16.92
C MET A 401 10.90 -10.42 15.50
N ILE A 402 9.94 -11.01 14.81
CA ILE A 402 9.49 -10.50 13.51
C ILE A 402 8.34 -9.53 13.75
N VAL A 403 8.41 -8.34 13.14
CA VAL A 403 7.33 -7.37 13.18
C VAL A 403 6.89 -6.93 11.79
N ARG A 404 5.65 -6.47 11.69
CA ARG A 404 5.12 -5.74 10.54
C ARG A 404 4.74 -4.33 10.95
N GLU A 405 5.11 -3.35 10.13
CA GLU A 405 4.96 -1.94 10.44
C GLU A 405 3.69 -1.36 9.81
N PHE A 406 2.86 -0.73 10.63
CA PHE A 406 1.67 0.00 10.19
C PHE A 406 1.81 1.49 10.53
N LEU A 407 1.56 2.34 9.53
CA LEU A 407 1.42 3.79 9.70
C LEU A 407 -0.07 4.12 9.78
N ILE A 408 -0.57 4.32 11.00
CA ILE A 408 -1.98 4.54 11.27
C ILE A 408 -2.34 5.98 10.96
N GLN A 409 -2.82 6.20 9.75
CA GLN A 409 -3.32 7.50 9.27
C GLN A 409 -4.83 7.64 9.47
N ASN A 410 -5.53 6.54 9.72
CA ASN A 410 -6.96 6.47 10.02
C ASN A 410 -7.19 5.45 11.14
N PHE A 411 -8.05 5.79 12.11
CA PHE A 411 -8.50 4.80 13.09
C PHE A 411 -9.48 3.82 12.45
N GLY A 412 -9.38 2.56 12.83
CA GLY A 412 -10.14 1.46 12.25
C GLY A 412 -9.31 0.18 12.15
N ILE A 413 -9.64 -0.64 11.17
CA ILE A 413 -9.07 -1.98 10.99
C ILE A 413 -8.02 -1.93 9.87
N TRP A 414 -6.85 -2.48 10.19
CA TRP A 414 -5.68 -2.56 9.31
C TRP A 414 -5.22 -4.01 9.22
N ASN A 415 -4.71 -4.38 8.05
CA ASN A 415 -4.43 -5.77 7.77
C ASN A 415 -3.16 -5.95 6.93
N SER A 416 -2.38 -7.00 7.19
CA SER A 416 -1.19 -7.36 6.42
C SER A 416 -1.41 -8.69 5.69
N ASP A 417 -1.94 -8.60 4.47
CA ASP A 417 -2.58 -9.74 3.81
C ASP A 417 -2.11 -9.96 2.37
N CYS A 418 -2.28 -11.18 1.89
CA CYS A 418 -1.99 -11.58 0.52
C CYS A 418 -3.31 -11.98 -0.17
N PRO A 419 -3.74 -11.27 -1.23
CA PRO A 419 -4.95 -11.63 -1.95
C PRO A 419 -4.70 -12.90 -2.78
N MET A 420 -5.56 -13.87 -2.58
CA MET A 420 -5.50 -15.20 -3.20
C MET A 420 -6.80 -15.46 -3.95
N SER A 421 -6.70 -16.09 -5.11
CA SER A 421 -7.88 -16.68 -5.76
C SER A 421 -8.37 -17.89 -4.96
N LEU A 422 -9.62 -18.29 -5.19
CA LEU A 422 -10.12 -19.58 -4.71
C LEU A 422 -9.19 -20.73 -5.16
N PRO A 423 -9.11 -21.82 -4.39
CA PRO A 423 -8.32 -22.99 -4.76
C PRO A 423 -8.64 -23.46 -6.18
N ASN A 424 -7.59 -23.69 -6.99
CA ASN A 424 -7.75 -24.19 -8.35
C ASN A 424 -8.09 -25.69 -8.31
N ALA A 425 -9.38 -25.98 -8.13
CA ALA A 425 -9.94 -27.32 -8.07
C ALA A 425 -11.19 -27.42 -8.95
N GLU A 426 -11.57 -28.66 -9.29
CA GLU A 426 -12.82 -28.91 -10.01
C GLU A 426 -14.02 -28.50 -9.14
N PRO A 427 -14.92 -27.63 -9.65
CA PRO A 427 -16.06 -27.17 -8.88
C PRO A 427 -17.07 -28.29 -8.67
N MET A 428 -17.63 -28.35 -7.47
CA MET A 428 -18.69 -29.29 -7.09
C MET A 428 -19.89 -28.58 -6.48
N PHE A 429 -21.06 -29.18 -6.61
CA PHE A 429 -22.26 -28.73 -5.92
C PHE A 429 -22.30 -29.36 -4.53
N VAL A 430 -22.25 -28.52 -3.49
CA VAL A 430 -22.32 -28.98 -2.09
C VAL A 430 -23.62 -28.51 -1.45
N LYS A 431 -24.30 -29.44 -0.80
CA LYS A 431 -25.42 -29.16 0.09
C LYS A 431 -25.01 -29.44 1.53
N LEU A 432 -24.99 -28.40 2.36
CA LEU A 432 -24.66 -28.56 3.79
C LEU A 432 -25.84 -29.17 4.54
N ILE A 433 -25.58 -30.18 5.38
CA ILE A 433 -26.57 -30.88 6.20
C ILE A 433 -26.26 -30.63 7.68
N ASP A 434 -27.26 -30.22 8.47
CA ASP A 434 -27.12 -30.03 9.92
C ASP A 434 -27.13 -31.39 10.63
N SER A 435 -26.08 -31.72 11.39
CA SER A 435 -25.97 -33.00 12.10
C SER A 435 -27.06 -33.25 13.15
N ARG A 436 -27.66 -32.20 13.72
CA ARG A 436 -28.71 -32.29 14.75
C ARG A 436 -30.06 -32.66 14.14
N THR A 437 -30.37 -32.08 12.98
CA THR A 437 -31.69 -32.20 12.34
C THR A 437 -31.72 -33.12 11.13
N GLN A 438 -30.54 -33.47 10.57
CA GLN A 438 -30.37 -34.23 9.34
C GLN A 438 -31.05 -33.56 8.12
N LYS A 439 -31.22 -32.24 8.16
CA LYS A 439 -31.86 -31.42 7.12
C LYS A 439 -30.87 -30.44 6.49
N PRO A 440 -31.20 -29.86 5.32
CA PRO A 440 -30.39 -28.82 4.71
C PRO A 440 -30.16 -27.64 5.67
N MET A 441 -28.90 -27.28 5.88
CA MET A 441 -28.48 -26.25 6.82
C MET A 441 -28.55 -24.87 6.15
N LYS A 442 -29.15 -23.90 6.85
CA LYS A 442 -29.04 -22.48 6.52
C LYS A 442 -27.98 -21.85 7.44
N PHE A 443 -27.21 -20.90 6.90
CA PHE A 443 -26.12 -20.26 7.62
C PHE A 443 -26.05 -18.75 7.34
N ASN A 444 -25.55 -18.02 8.33
CA ASN A 444 -25.25 -16.59 8.25
C ASN A 444 -23.82 -16.35 7.76
N HIS A 445 -22.88 -17.23 8.18
CA HIS A 445 -21.47 -17.17 7.82
C HIS A 445 -20.97 -18.57 7.48
N LEU A 446 -20.10 -18.67 6.47
CA LEU A 446 -19.43 -19.89 6.07
C LEU A 446 -18.03 -19.56 5.56
N VAL A 447 -17.03 -20.18 6.15
CA VAL A 447 -15.63 -20.03 5.73
C VAL A 447 -14.97 -21.39 5.58
N LEU A 448 -14.14 -21.52 4.55
CA LEU A 448 -13.18 -22.60 4.39
C LEU A 448 -11.81 -22.07 4.81
N ILE A 449 -11.13 -22.81 5.68
CA ILE A 449 -9.79 -22.50 6.20
C ILE A 449 -8.82 -23.58 5.74
N GLU A 450 -7.69 -23.20 5.18
CA GLU A 450 -6.56 -24.10 4.92
C GLU A 450 -5.62 -24.09 6.14
N LYS A 451 -5.69 -25.08 7.04
CA LYS A 451 -4.80 -25.16 8.22
C LYS A 451 -3.33 -25.05 7.81
N GLY A 452 -2.54 -24.34 8.62
CA GLY A 452 -1.13 -24.02 8.33
C GLY A 452 -0.93 -22.82 7.40
N ARG A 453 -2.00 -22.34 6.75
CA ARG A 453 -2.02 -21.06 6.02
C ARG A 453 -3.14 -20.23 6.63
N ASN A 454 -2.89 -18.99 7.01
CA ASN A 454 -3.95 -18.17 7.62
C ASN A 454 -4.92 -17.62 6.54
N ALA A 455 -5.35 -18.48 5.62
CA ALA A 455 -6.18 -18.19 4.45
C ALA A 455 -7.64 -18.48 4.76
N ILE A 456 -8.50 -17.49 4.50
CA ILE A 456 -9.92 -17.53 4.87
C ILE A 456 -10.77 -17.32 3.62
N TYR A 457 -11.34 -18.40 3.10
CA TYR A 457 -12.19 -18.38 1.93
C TYR A 457 -13.66 -18.29 2.35
N THR A 458 -14.26 -17.11 2.19
CA THR A 458 -15.68 -16.89 2.52
C THR A 458 -16.58 -17.41 1.40
N TYR A 459 -17.59 -18.19 1.76
CA TYR A 459 -18.59 -18.72 0.84
C TYR A 459 -19.98 -18.17 1.18
N TYR A 460 -20.66 -17.63 0.17
CA TYR A 460 -22.08 -17.28 0.24
C TYR A 460 -22.94 -18.45 -0.26
N PRO A 461 -24.26 -18.47 0.02
CA PRO A 461 -25.14 -19.56 -0.39
C PRO A 461 -25.06 -19.92 -1.88
N ASN A 462 -24.89 -18.94 -2.76
CA ASN A 462 -24.77 -19.17 -4.21
C ASN A 462 -23.42 -19.77 -4.61
N ASP A 463 -22.37 -19.58 -3.81
CA ASP A 463 -21.02 -20.08 -4.12
C ASP A 463 -20.93 -21.59 -3.91
N LEU A 464 -21.82 -22.19 -3.11
CA LEU A 464 -21.89 -23.63 -2.88
C LEU A 464 -22.26 -24.44 -4.13
N ALA A 465 -22.80 -23.80 -5.17
CA ALA A 465 -23.03 -24.44 -6.46
C ALA A 465 -21.72 -24.69 -7.24
N ARG A 466 -20.64 -24.00 -6.85
CA ARG A 466 -19.30 -24.11 -7.43
C ARG A 466 -18.24 -24.20 -6.33
N PHE A 467 -18.55 -24.95 -5.28
CA PHE A 467 -17.65 -25.14 -4.16
C PHE A 467 -16.34 -25.78 -4.62
N CYS A 468 -15.21 -25.25 -4.13
CA CYS A 468 -13.87 -25.71 -4.44
C CYS A 468 -13.04 -25.72 -3.15
N PHE A 469 -12.11 -26.65 -3.00
CA PHE A 469 -11.14 -26.63 -1.92
C PHE A 469 -9.83 -27.28 -2.37
N ASN A 470 -8.73 -27.00 -1.68
CA ASN A 470 -7.45 -27.59 -1.99
C ASN A 470 -7.34 -28.99 -1.38
N LYS A 471 -7.60 -30.03 -2.16
CA LYS A 471 -7.54 -31.43 -1.69
C LYS A 471 -6.18 -31.86 -1.10
N ASN A 472 -5.10 -31.14 -1.40
CA ASN A 472 -3.76 -31.45 -0.89
C ASN A 472 -3.43 -30.67 0.40
N ALA A 473 -4.30 -29.77 0.84
CA ALA A 473 -4.17 -29.07 2.11
C ALA A 473 -4.99 -29.78 3.21
N ASP A 474 -4.68 -29.43 4.46
CA ASP A 474 -5.54 -29.74 5.60
C ASP A 474 -6.63 -28.67 5.70
N ASN A 475 -7.87 -29.02 5.40
CA ASN A 475 -8.97 -28.07 5.27
C ASN A 475 -9.97 -28.22 6.42
N ILE A 476 -10.57 -27.12 6.84
CA ILE A 476 -11.69 -27.13 7.77
C ILE A 476 -12.72 -26.08 7.35
N ILE A 477 -14.00 -26.44 7.42
CA ILE A 477 -15.09 -25.49 7.21
C ILE A 477 -15.68 -25.11 8.56
N TRP A 478 -15.86 -23.81 8.77
CA TRP A 478 -16.61 -23.25 9.88
C TRP A 478 -17.83 -22.52 9.37
N ALA A 479 -18.95 -22.66 10.07
CA ALA A 479 -20.18 -21.94 9.76
C ALA A 479 -20.90 -21.50 11.03
N ILE A 480 -21.67 -20.41 10.92
CA ILE A 480 -22.67 -20.04 11.92
C ILE A 480 -24.04 -20.28 11.31
N THR A 481 -24.83 -21.15 11.93
CA THR A 481 -26.20 -21.45 11.50
C THR A 481 -27.11 -20.24 11.73
N ASN A 482 -28.26 -20.18 11.03
CA ASN A 482 -29.20 -19.05 11.22
C ASN A 482 -29.76 -18.96 12.65
N ASP A 483 -29.82 -20.08 13.38
CA ASP A 483 -30.18 -20.17 14.79
C ASP A 483 -28.98 -19.94 15.73
N GLY A 484 -27.85 -19.43 15.22
CA GLY A 484 -26.72 -18.92 16.01
C GLY A 484 -25.73 -19.97 16.53
N HIS A 485 -25.81 -21.22 16.07
CA HIS A 485 -24.89 -22.28 16.51
C HIS A 485 -23.64 -22.33 15.64
N LEU A 486 -22.51 -22.65 16.27
CA LEU A 486 -21.27 -22.93 15.56
C LEU A 486 -21.33 -24.34 14.95
N ALA A 487 -20.96 -24.44 13.68
CA ALA A 487 -20.90 -25.70 12.95
C ALA A 487 -19.52 -25.89 12.30
N VAL A 488 -19.03 -27.13 12.30
CA VAL A 488 -17.70 -27.48 11.80
C VAL A 488 -17.77 -28.71 10.88
N CYS A 489 -16.99 -28.70 9.81
CA CYS A 489 -16.69 -29.89 9.01
C CYS A 489 -15.18 -30.03 8.89
N ASP A 490 -14.65 -31.18 9.31
CA ASP A 490 -13.22 -31.50 9.31
C ASP A 490 -12.71 -31.92 7.92
N ASN A 491 -11.38 -32.10 7.84
CA ASN A 491 -10.72 -32.47 6.61
C ASN A 491 -11.11 -33.87 6.13
N ASP A 492 -11.30 -34.83 7.02
CA ASP A 492 -11.67 -36.21 6.66
C ASP A 492 -13.02 -36.25 5.92
N ALA A 493 -14.00 -35.48 6.41
CA ALA A 493 -15.28 -35.31 5.73
C ALA A 493 -15.12 -34.68 4.35
N LEU A 494 -14.24 -33.68 4.18
CA LEU A 494 -13.94 -33.07 2.88
C LEU A 494 -13.19 -34.02 1.94
N GLN A 495 -12.25 -34.81 2.43
CA GLN A 495 -11.54 -35.79 1.62
C GLN A 495 -12.48 -36.90 1.10
N SER A 496 -13.52 -37.25 1.88
CA SER A 496 -14.52 -38.25 1.48
C SER A 496 -15.34 -37.86 0.23
N ILE A 497 -15.35 -36.57 -0.12
CA ILE A 497 -16.14 -36.01 -1.22
C ILE A 497 -15.32 -35.73 -2.50
N VAL A 498 -14.00 -35.94 -2.46
CA VAL A 498 -13.12 -35.75 -3.62
C VAL A 498 -13.54 -36.63 -4.80
N GLY A 499 -13.56 -36.04 -6.00
CA GLY A 499 -13.95 -36.72 -7.24
C GLY A 499 -15.47 -36.85 -7.46
N ARG A 500 -16.29 -36.28 -6.56
CA ARG A 500 -17.75 -36.25 -6.70
C ARG A 500 -18.21 -34.88 -7.23
N SER A 501 -19.28 -34.87 -8.02
CA SER A 501 -19.83 -33.64 -8.60
C SER A 501 -20.98 -33.02 -7.79
N VAL A 502 -21.73 -33.83 -7.05
CA VAL A 502 -22.87 -33.40 -6.21
C VAL A 502 -22.82 -34.16 -4.90
N VAL A 503 -22.77 -33.44 -3.77
CA VAL A 503 -22.58 -34.08 -2.45
C VAL A 503 -23.37 -33.39 -1.34
N ASN A 504 -23.92 -34.20 -0.44
CA ASN A 504 -24.39 -33.75 0.86
C ASN A 504 -23.21 -33.79 1.85
N LEU A 505 -22.81 -32.64 2.39
CA LEU A 505 -21.73 -32.53 3.36
C LEU A 505 -22.31 -32.25 4.74
N THR A 506 -22.15 -33.19 5.67
CA THR A 506 -22.69 -33.06 7.02
C THR A 506 -21.79 -32.18 7.88
N MET A 507 -22.37 -31.12 8.42
CA MET A 507 -21.73 -30.18 9.35
C MET A 507 -22.05 -30.62 10.78
N LYS A 508 -21.01 -30.82 11.60
CA LYS A 508 -21.15 -31.07 13.02
C LYS A 508 -21.53 -29.78 13.73
N VAL A 509 -22.79 -29.65 14.12
CA VAL A 509 -23.31 -28.45 14.79
C VAL A 509 -23.20 -28.59 16.31
N ALA A 510 -22.67 -27.57 16.97
CA ALA A 510 -22.62 -27.50 18.42
C ALA A 510 -24.05 -27.58 19.00
N PRO A 511 -24.25 -28.30 20.11
CA PRO A 511 -25.58 -28.47 20.71
C PRO A 511 -26.12 -27.17 21.31
N ASP A 512 -25.22 -26.32 21.84
CA ASP A 512 -25.56 -25.06 22.49
C ASP A 512 -24.97 -23.88 21.72
N VAL A 513 -25.65 -22.73 21.80
CA VAL A 513 -25.11 -21.44 21.35
C VAL A 513 -23.96 -21.06 22.28
N MET A 514 -22.84 -20.64 21.68
CA MET A 514 -21.66 -20.19 22.43
C MET A 514 -22.02 -18.98 23.29
N LYS A 515 -21.39 -18.83 24.45
CA LYS A 515 -21.59 -17.68 25.35
C LYS A 515 -20.37 -16.78 25.43
N THR A 516 -19.19 -17.30 25.12
CA THR A 516 -17.93 -16.55 25.19
C THR A 516 -17.02 -16.82 24.00
N ALA A 517 -16.14 -15.86 23.70
CA ALA A 517 -15.13 -16.02 22.65
C ALA A 517 -14.18 -17.18 22.96
N LYS A 518 -13.89 -17.42 24.25
CA LYS A 518 -13.04 -18.52 24.70
C LYS A 518 -13.64 -19.90 24.39
N GLU A 519 -14.96 -20.06 24.57
CA GLU A 519 -15.66 -21.30 24.21
C GLU A 519 -15.63 -21.53 22.70
N ALA A 520 -15.93 -20.50 21.90
CA ALA A 520 -15.89 -20.56 20.45
C ALA A 520 -14.48 -20.92 19.96
N MET A 521 -13.45 -20.21 20.44
CA MET A 521 -12.05 -20.46 20.12
C MET A 521 -11.65 -21.90 20.44
N LYS A 522 -12.05 -22.44 21.61
CA LYS A 522 -11.76 -23.82 21.97
C LYS A 522 -12.26 -24.80 20.91
N ILE A 523 -13.46 -24.61 20.37
CA ILE A 523 -14.00 -25.50 19.31
C ILE A 523 -13.26 -25.31 17.99
N LEU A 524 -13.04 -24.05 17.59
CA LEU A 524 -12.40 -23.71 16.33
C LEU A 524 -10.93 -24.20 16.26
N THR A 525 -10.22 -24.22 17.40
CA THR A 525 -8.80 -24.62 17.45
C THR A 525 -8.56 -26.06 17.89
N SER A 526 -9.56 -26.75 18.47
CA SER A 526 -9.44 -28.16 18.90
C SER A 526 -10.03 -29.18 17.93
N SER A 527 -10.67 -28.70 16.86
CA SER A 527 -11.14 -29.58 15.78
C SER A 527 -9.92 -30.24 15.11
N PRO A 528 -9.80 -31.58 15.19
CA PRO A 528 -8.64 -32.32 14.71
C PRO A 528 -8.30 -32.01 13.26
#